data_AF-A0A6I9X0Y7-F1
#
_entry.id   AF-A0A6I9X0Y7-F1
#
_cell.length_a   1.000
_cell.length_b   1.000
_cell.length_c   1.000
_cell.angle_alpha   90.00
_cell.angle_beta   90.00
_cell.angle_gamma   90.00
#
_symmetry.space_group_name_H-M   'P 1'
#
loop_
_entity.id
_entity.type
_entity.pdbx_description
1 polymer ?
#
loop_
_entity_poly.entity_id
_entity_poly.type
_entity_poly.pdbx_seq_one_letter_code
_entity_poly.pdbx_strand_id
1 'polypeptide(L)'
;MFYHISLEHEILLHPRYFGPNLLNTVKQKLFTEVEGTCTGKYGFVIAVTTIDNIGAGVIQPGRGFVLYPVKYKAIVFRPFKGEVVDAIVTQVNKCLPNQDIVIQPEDNIRLKIVGTRVDKNDIFAIGSLMDDYLGTYSEFLAISLSLLPFGEPPFKKRGGVGNWEQDPDHKRSRSKISLTKARQ
;
A
#
# COMPACT_ATOMS: atom_id res chain seq x y z
N MET A 1 -4.43 -6.24 9.55
CA MET A 1 -5.85 -5.98 9.26
C MET A 1 -6.08 -4.49 9.00
N PHE A 2 -7.09 -4.14 8.19
CA PHE A 2 -7.51 -2.75 7.94
C PHE A 2 -8.58 -2.31 8.94
N TYR A 3 -8.48 -1.07 9.41
CA TYR A 3 -9.45 -0.46 10.33
C TYR A 3 -9.82 0.94 9.87
N HIS A 4 -11.06 1.32 10.15
CA HIS A 4 -11.53 2.69 10.00
C HIS A 4 -11.69 3.30 11.40
N ILE A 5 -10.81 4.20 11.78
CA ILE A 5 -10.75 4.77 13.13
C ILE A 5 -10.64 6.29 13.10
N SER A 6 -11.12 6.94 14.16
CA SER A 6 -10.91 8.37 14.38
C SER A 6 -9.56 8.59 15.06
N LEU A 7 -8.78 9.53 14.52
CA LEU A 7 -7.47 9.96 15.01
C LEU A 7 -7.48 11.48 15.24
N GLU A 8 -6.55 11.93 16.06
CA GLU A 8 -6.34 13.36 16.36
C GLU A 8 -4.89 13.71 16.00
N HIS A 9 -4.71 14.81 15.27
CA HIS A 9 -3.40 15.34 14.90
C HIS A 9 -3.36 16.85 15.05
N GLU A 10 -2.23 17.38 15.49
CA GLU A 10 -2.03 18.80 15.74
C GLU A 10 -1.21 19.42 14.61
N ILE A 11 -1.81 20.37 13.90
CA ILE A 11 -1.17 21.01 12.74
C ILE A 11 -0.58 22.35 13.16
N LEU A 12 0.73 22.49 13.00
CA LEU A 12 1.45 23.74 13.20
C LEU A 12 1.45 24.58 11.92
N LEU A 13 0.88 25.78 12.00
CA LEU A 13 0.78 26.69 10.87
C LEU A 13 1.44 28.04 11.17
N HIS A 14 2.22 28.53 10.21
CA HIS A 14 2.83 29.85 10.27
C HIS A 14 1.80 30.94 9.91
N PRO A 15 1.83 32.14 10.54
CA PRO A 15 0.90 33.24 10.26
C PRO A 15 0.83 33.67 8.79
N ARG A 16 1.90 33.43 8.01
CA ARG A 16 1.91 33.70 6.56
C ARG A 16 0.80 32.97 5.80
N TYR A 17 0.34 31.83 6.30
CA TYR A 17 -0.72 31.04 5.68
C TYR A 17 -2.13 31.39 6.19
N PHE A 18 -2.25 32.45 7.01
CA PHE A 18 -3.54 32.96 7.50
C PHE A 18 -4.22 33.81 6.42
N GLY A 19 -4.56 33.15 5.33
CA GLY A 19 -5.33 33.74 4.24
C GLY A 19 -6.80 33.32 4.28
N PRO A 20 -7.61 33.76 3.30
CA PRO A 20 -9.00 33.33 3.14
C PRO A 20 -9.14 31.81 2.94
N ASN A 21 -8.07 31.13 2.53
CA ASN A 21 -8.01 29.69 2.29
C ASN A 21 -7.41 28.90 3.47
N LEU A 22 -7.40 29.45 4.68
CA LEU A 22 -6.82 28.82 5.89
C LEU A 22 -7.23 27.34 6.05
N LEU A 23 -8.54 27.06 5.97
CA LEU A 23 -9.06 25.70 6.14
C LEU A 23 -8.50 24.74 5.08
N ASN A 24 -8.37 25.19 3.83
CA ASN A 24 -7.81 24.37 2.76
C ASN A 24 -6.32 24.08 3.00
N THR A 25 -5.57 25.08 3.48
CA THR A 25 -4.17 24.88 3.84
C THR A 25 -4.00 23.90 5.00
N VAL A 26 -4.85 24.00 6.04
CA VAL A 26 -4.87 23.05 7.17
C VAL A 26 -5.17 21.64 6.68
N LYS A 27 -6.17 21.45 5.80
CA LYS A 27 -6.49 20.14 5.21
C LYS A 27 -5.33 19.56 4.39
N GLN A 28 -4.74 20.36 3.50
CA GLN A 28 -3.60 19.92 2.68
C GLN A 28 -2.40 19.53 3.55
N LYS A 29 -2.15 20.31 4.61
CA LYS A 29 -1.08 20.03 5.55
C LYS A 29 -1.34 18.75 6.32
N LEU A 30 -2.60 18.49 6.73
CA LEU A 30 -3.00 17.22 7.36
C LEU A 30 -2.63 16.04 6.47
N PHE A 31 -3.11 16.03 5.22
CA PHE A 31 -2.87 14.91 4.30
C PHE A 31 -1.38 14.64 4.11
N THR A 32 -0.59 15.70 3.92
CA THR A 32 0.86 15.57 3.71
C THR A 32 1.60 15.05 4.93
N GLU A 33 1.15 15.39 6.15
CA GLU A 33 1.82 14.99 7.38
C GLU A 33 1.38 13.62 7.88
N VAL A 34 0.14 13.19 7.64
CA VAL A 34 -0.39 11.95 8.21
C VAL A 34 -0.42 10.79 7.23
N GLU A 35 -0.63 11.02 5.93
CA GLU A 35 -0.70 9.92 4.96
C GLU A 35 0.67 9.29 4.74
N GLY A 36 0.72 7.96 4.82
CA GLY A 36 1.95 7.19 4.74
C GLY A 36 2.78 7.20 6.03
N THR A 37 2.33 7.86 7.11
CA THR A 37 2.99 7.73 8.41
C THR A 37 2.69 6.39 9.06
N CYS A 38 3.61 5.97 9.91
CA CYS A 38 3.46 4.75 10.68
C CYS A 38 3.64 5.06 12.17
N THR A 39 2.71 4.57 12.98
CA THR A 39 2.79 4.66 14.44
C THR A 39 2.60 3.27 15.03
N GLY A 40 3.44 2.84 15.97
CA GLY A 40 3.31 1.52 16.60
C GLY A 40 1.96 1.25 17.26
N LYS A 41 1.29 2.31 17.73
CA LYS A 41 -0.04 2.25 18.35
C LYS A 41 -1.17 2.01 17.34
N TYR A 42 -1.13 2.65 16.18
CA TYR A 42 -2.26 2.65 15.22
C TYR A 42 -1.97 1.88 13.93
N GLY A 43 -0.70 1.59 13.63
CA GLY A 43 -0.26 1.01 12.37
C GLY A 43 0.11 2.09 11.33
N PHE A 44 0.02 1.70 10.07
CA PHE A 44 0.20 2.58 8.92
C PHE A 44 -1.07 3.37 8.65
N VAL A 45 -0.96 4.67 8.49
CA VAL A 45 -2.04 5.53 8.02
C VAL A 45 -2.05 5.49 6.50
N ILE A 46 -3.05 4.82 5.91
CA ILE A 46 -3.11 4.60 4.47
C ILE A 46 -3.69 5.82 3.76
N ALA A 47 -4.84 6.28 4.23
CA ALA A 47 -5.53 7.44 3.66
C ALA A 47 -6.47 8.07 4.68
N VAL A 48 -6.60 9.39 4.63
CA VAL A 48 -7.62 10.11 5.41
C VAL A 48 -8.94 10.02 4.66
N THR A 49 -10.00 9.58 5.34
CA THR A 49 -11.33 9.41 4.74
C THR A 49 -12.17 10.68 4.88
N THR A 50 -12.29 11.20 6.09
CA THR A 50 -13.12 12.37 6.40
C THR A 50 -12.48 13.18 7.51
N ILE A 51 -12.71 14.49 7.50
CA ILE A 51 -12.26 15.40 8.57
C ILE A 51 -13.52 15.76 9.34
N ASP A 52 -13.60 15.30 10.58
CA ASP A 52 -14.79 15.46 11.42
C ASP A 52 -14.85 16.88 11.99
N ASN A 53 -13.74 17.38 12.55
CA ASN A 53 -13.69 18.68 13.19
C ASN A 53 -12.29 19.30 13.14
N ILE A 54 -12.24 20.62 12.90
CA ILE A 54 -11.04 21.45 13.02
C ILE A 54 -11.24 22.34 14.23
N GLY A 55 -10.50 22.08 15.31
CA GLY A 55 -10.58 22.84 16.54
C GLY A 55 -10.02 24.26 16.42
N ALA A 56 -10.29 25.09 17.42
CA ALA A 56 -9.78 26.45 17.48
C ALA A 56 -8.24 26.46 17.55
N GLY A 57 -7.62 27.31 16.74
CA GLY A 57 -6.17 27.45 16.69
C GLY A 57 -5.63 28.11 17.96
N VAL A 58 -4.67 27.47 18.63
CA VAL A 58 -3.99 28.01 19.81
C VAL A 58 -2.65 28.60 19.40
N ILE A 59 -2.44 29.89 19.67
CA ILE A 59 -1.19 30.57 19.34
C ILE A 59 -0.10 30.13 20.32
N GLN A 60 1.01 29.63 19.80
CA GLN A 60 2.18 29.27 20.59
C GLN A 60 2.96 30.53 21.01
N PRO A 61 3.32 30.65 22.30
CA PRO A 61 4.08 31.79 22.78
C PRO A 61 5.48 31.85 22.17
N GLY A 62 5.95 33.05 21.84
CA GLY A 62 7.33 33.33 21.45
C GLY A 62 7.67 33.22 19.96
N ARG A 63 6.91 32.46 19.16
CA ARG A 63 7.18 32.32 17.70
C ARG A 63 6.00 32.65 16.79
N GLY A 64 4.82 32.92 17.36
CA GLY A 64 3.63 33.30 16.60
C GLY A 64 3.02 32.19 15.74
N PHE A 65 3.52 30.96 15.80
CA PHE A 65 2.87 29.80 15.17
C PHE A 65 1.54 29.51 15.85
N VAL A 66 0.61 28.92 15.11
CA VAL A 66 -0.68 28.51 15.63
C VAL A 66 -0.88 27.02 15.43
N LEU A 67 -1.33 26.37 16.48
CA LEU A 67 -1.57 24.94 16.53
C LEU A 67 -3.07 24.67 16.39
N TYR A 68 -3.45 23.94 15.34
CA TYR A 68 -4.82 23.54 15.08
C TYR A 68 -5.00 22.05 15.40
N PRO A 69 -5.75 21.68 16.45
CA PRO A 69 -6.08 20.28 16.72
C PRO A 69 -7.16 19.83 15.74
N VAL A 70 -6.89 18.81 14.95
CA VAL A 70 -7.80 18.28 13.93
C VAL A 70 -8.19 16.85 14.27
N LYS A 71 -9.50 16.58 14.32
CA LYS A 71 -10.05 15.24 14.44
C LYS A 71 -10.48 14.75 13.07
N TYR A 72 -9.98 13.58 12.66
CA TYR A 72 -10.24 13.01 11.35
C TYR A 72 -10.41 11.50 11.43
N LYS A 73 -11.10 10.92 10.45
CA LYS A 73 -11.18 9.47 10.27
C LYS A 73 -10.21 9.05 9.20
N ALA A 74 -9.50 7.96 9.44
CA ALA A 74 -8.56 7.40 8.49
C ALA A 74 -8.72 5.89 8.40
N ILE A 75 -8.35 5.37 7.23
CA ILE A 75 -8.12 3.96 7.03
C ILE A 75 -6.68 3.67 7.46
N VAL A 76 -6.53 2.81 8.46
CA VAL A 76 -5.23 2.38 8.96
C VAL A 76 -5.03 0.89 8.72
N PHE A 77 -3.79 0.48 8.48
CA PHE A 77 -3.40 -0.91 8.40
C PHE A 77 -2.49 -1.27 9.56
N ARG A 78 -2.93 -2.20 10.41
CA ARG A 78 -2.14 -2.69 11.55
C ARG A 78 -2.02 -4.21 11.47
N PRO A 79 -0.82 -4.75 11.20
CA PRO A 79 -0.61 -6.20 11.20
C PRO A 79 -0.58 -6.74 12.64
N PHE A 80 -1.16 -7.93 12.85
CA PHE A 80 -1.12 -8.62 14.14
C PHE A 80 -0.42 -9.97 14.06
N LYS A 81 0.22 -10.37 15.17
CA LYS A 81 0.72 -11.73 15.32
C LYS A 81 -0.44 -12.73 15.31
N GLY A 82 -0.31 -13.77 14.50
CA GLY A 82 -1.30 -14.81 14.26
C GLY A 82 -2.24 -14.51 13.09
N GLU A 83 -2.20 -13.30 12.52
CA GLU A 83 -3.04 -12.93 11.38
C GLU A 83 -2.55 -13.62 10.10
N VAL A 84 -3.49 -14.22 9.36
CA VAL A 84 -3.23 -14.77 8.02
C VAL A 84 -3.53 -13.68 7.00
N VAL A 85 -2.55 -13.37 6.15
CA VAL A 85 -2.63 -12.29 5.16
C VAL A 85 -2.15 -12.78 3.79
N ASP A 86 -2.77 -12.24 2.76
CA ASP A 86 -2.38 -12.46 1.37
C ASP A 86 -1.33 -11.39 0.98
N ALA A 87 -0.27 -11.81 0.29
CA ALA A 87 0.86 -10.98 -0.07
C ALA A 87 1.41 -11.33 -1.45
N ILE A 88 2.03 -10.35 -2.10
CA ILE A 88 2.73 -10.53 -3.38
C ILE A 88 4.23 -10.64 -3.09
N VAL A 89 4.86 -11.67 -3.63
CA VAL A 89 6.30 -11.90 -3.46
C VAL A 89 7.09 -10.89 -4.27
N THR A 90 7.94 -10.11 -3.62
CA THR A 90 8.79 -9.11 -4.31
C THR A 90 10.17 -9.65 -4.66
N GLN A 91 10.74 -10.46 -3.77
CA GLN A 91 12.07 -11.02 -3.94
C GLN A 91 12.12 -12.41 -3.31
N VAL A 92 12.67 -13.36 -4.08
CA VAL A 92 12.96 -14.71 -3.60
C VAL A 92 14.45 -14.80 -3.33
N ASN A 93 14.81 -15.16 -2.10
CA ASN A 93 16.18 -15.54 -1.79
C ASN A 93 16.31 -17.06 -1.85
N LYS A 94 17.51 -17.61 -2.10
CA LYS A 94 17.69 -19.07 -2.20
C LYS A 94 17.34 -19.72 -0.85
N CYS A 95 16.20 -20.40 -0.79
CA CYS A 95 15.75 -21.19 0.35
C CYS A 95 16.13 -22.67 0.14
N LEU A 96 16.33 -23.39 1.24
CA LEU A 96 16.79 -24.78 1.29
C LEU A 96 15.92 -25.72 0.42
N PRO A 97 16.51 -26.77 -0.17
CA PRO A 97 15.88 -27.59 -1.19
C PRO A 97 14.90 -28.61 -0.57
N ASN A 98 13.69 -28.15 -0.24
CA ASN A 98 12.57 -29.05 0.01
C ASN A 98 11.54 -28.82 -1.11
N GLN A 99 11.61 -29.71 -2.10
CA GLN A 99 10.64 -29.94 -3.17
C GLN A 99 9.26 -30.09 -2.49
N ASP A 100 8.29 -29.20 -2.67
CA ASP A 100 7.33 -29.23 -3.80
C ASP A 100 6.68 -27.87 -4.07
N ILE A 101 7.04 -26.82 -3.31
CA ILE A 101 6.45 -25.47 -3.42
C ILE A 101 7.45 -24.56 -4.13
N VAL A 102 7.20 -24.29 -5.41
CA VAL A 102 7.97 -23.31 -6.19
C VAL A 102 7.32 -21.94 -6.02
N ILE A 103 8.05 -21.00 -5.39
CA ILE A 103 7.63 -19.60 -5.24
C ILE A 103 8.50 -18.74 -6.12
N GLN A 104 7.88 -17.95 -6.99
CA GLN A 104 8.53 -16.98 -7.86
C GLN A 104 8.18 -15.55 -7.44
N PRO A 105 9.01 -14.55 -7.82
CA PRO A 105 8.60 -13.16 -7.71
C PRO A 105 7.27 -12.92 -8.44
N GLU A 106 6.47 -12.00 -7.91
CA GLU A 106 5.10 -11.66 -8.33
C GLU A 106 4.02 -12.72 -8.03
N ASP A 107 4.38 -13.87 -7.45
CA ASP A 107 3.39 -14.85 -7.00
C ASP A 107 2.56 -14.31 -5.84
N ASN A 108 1.28 -14.66 -5.85
CA ASN A 108 0.40 -14.42 -4.73
C ASN A 108 0.51 -15.57 -3.72
N ILE A 109 0.87 -15.22 -2.49
CA ILE A 109 1.04 -16.17 -1.39
C ILE A 109 0.15 -15.79 -0.21
N ARG A 110 -0.31 -16.80 0.52
CA ARG A 110 -0.96 -16.64 1.81
C ARG A 110 0.00 -17.05 2.91
N LEU A 111 0.25 -16.15 3.84
CA LEU A 111 1.18 -16.37 4.96
C LEU A 111 0.55 -16.00 6.29
N LYS A 112 1.06 -16.57 7.37
CA LYS A 112 0.67 -16.21 8.74
C LYS A 112 1.75 -15.39 9.41
N ILE A 113 1.40 -14.23 9.94
CA ILE A 113 2.32 -13.35 10.65
C ILE A 113 2.69 -13.98 12.00
N VAL A 114 3.97 -14.27 12.23
CA VAL A 114 4.46 -14.86 13.48
C VAL A 114 5.01 -13.79 14.43
N GLY A 115 5.52 -12.69 13.88
CA GLY A 115 6.06 -11.60 14.67
C GLY A 115 6.06 -10.28 13.92
N THR A 116 5.96 -9.20 14.67
CA THR A 116 6.05 -7.83 14.16
C THR A 116 7.10 -7.07 14.96
N ARG A 117 7.99 -6.36 14.26
CA ARG A 117 8.87 -5.34 14.83
C ARG A 117 8.38 -3.97 14.40
N VAL A 118 8.34 -3.04 15.35
CA VAL A 118 7.97 -1.65 15.11
C VAL A 118 9.23 -0.81 15.27
N ASP A 119 9.58 -0.09 14.22
CA ASP A 119 10.63 0.93 14.23
C ASP A 119 10.00 2.34 14.21
N LYS A 120 10.82 3.40 14.14
CA LYS A 120 10.34 4.79 14.27
C LYS A 120 9.28 5.17 13.23
N ASN A 121 9.45 4.73 11.98
CA ASN A 121 8.59 5.11 10.85
C ASN A 121 8.04 3.90 10.07
N ASP A 122 8.30 2.67 10.51
CA ASP A 122 7.94 1.48 9.74
C ASP A 122 7.61 0.29 10.65
N ILE A 123 6.85 -0.68 10.14
CA ILE A 123 6.53 -1.94 10.81
C ILE A 123 6.95 -3.10 9.91
N PHE A 124 7.87 -3.90 10.41
CA PHE A 124 8.32 -5.12 9.76
C PHE A 124 7.60 -6.34 10.34
N ALA A 125 7.13 -7.23 9.48
CA ALA A 125 6.50 -8.48 9.89
C ALA A 125 7.29 -9.69 9.38
N ILE A 126 7.34 -10.75 10.19
CA ILE A 126 7.90 -12.05 9.81
C ILE A 126 6.73 -13.02 9.67
N GLY A 127 6.61 -13.63 8.50
CA GLY A 127 5.60 -14.63 8.17
C GLY A 127 6.12 -16.05 8.20
N SER A 128 5.23 -17.02 8.47
CA SER A 128 5.45 -18.45 8.24
C SER A 128 4.47 -18.99 7.21
N LEU A 129 4.90 -20.04 6.50
CA LEU A 129 4.11 -20.83 5.55
C LEU A 129 3.93 -22.29 6.05
N MET A 130 4.25 -22.56 7.32
CA MET A 130 4.29 -23.93 7.87
C MET A 130 2.92 -24.49 8.28
N ASP A 131 1.90 -23.65 8.40
CA ASP A 131 0.55 -24.10 8.80
C ASP A 131 -0.25 -24.54 7.56
N ASP A 132 -1.30 -25.33 7.78
CA ASP A 132 -2.20 -25.80 6.73
C ASP A 132 -2.87 -24.62 5.98
N TYR A 133 -3.12 -24.82 4.68
CA TYR A 133 -3.73 -23.84 3.77
C TYR A 133 -2.92 -22.54 3.53
N LEU A 134 -1.64 -22.54 3.91
CA LEU A 134 -0.68 -21.50 3.57
C LEU A 134 0.15 -21.88 2.33
N GLY A 135 0.75 -20.89 1.68
CA GLY A 135 1.54 -21.08 0.47
C GLY A 135 0.97 -20.35 -0.75
N THR A 136 1.37 -20.81 -1.94
CA THR A 136 0.81 -20.29 -3.20
C THR A 136 -0.63 -20.74 -3.33
N TYR A 137 -1.53 -19.79 -3.55
CA TYR A 137 -2.88 -20.11 -4.01
C TYR A 137 -2.90 -19.90 -5.52
N SER A 138 -2.61 -20.97 -6.26
CA SER A 138 -2.86 -20.94 -7.70
C SER A 138 -4.35 -21.18 -7.93
N GLU A 139 -5.12 -20.11 -8.09
CA GLU A 139 -6.29 -20.21 -8.96
C GLU A 139 -5.78 -20.31 -10.40
N PHE A 140 -5.30 -21.51 -10.77
CA PHE A 140 -5.30 -21.92 -12.17
C PHE A 140 -6.77 -22.17 -12.57
N LEU A 141 -7.50 -21.06 -12.75
CA LEU A 141 -8.65 -20.98 -13.64
C LEU A 141 -8.46 -19.77 -14.55
N ALA A 142 -7.27 -19.67 -15.15
CA ALA A 142 -7.26 -19.38 -16.57
C ALA A 142 -8.01 -20.53 -17.25
N ILE A 143 -9.34 -20.40 -17.35
CA ILE A 143 -10.07 -20.98 -18.46
C ILE A 143 -9.40 -20.37 -19.68
N SER A 144 -8.39 -21.04 -20.20
CA SER A 144 -8.00 -20.91 -21.58
C SER A 144 -9.25 -21.30 -22.36
N LEU A 145 -10.10 -20.32 -22.65
CA LEU A 145 -11.09 -20.43 -23.69
C LEU A 145 -10.31 -20.42 -25.00
N SER A 146 -9.59 -21.51 -25.27
CA SER A 146 -9.17 -21.86 -26.61
C SER A 146 -10.45 -22.24 -27.36
N LEU A 147 -11.20 -21.23 -27.78
CA LEU A 147 -12.02 -21.37 -28.97
C LEU A 147 -11.05 -21.65 -30.11
N LEU A 148 -10.82 -22.93 -30.37
CA LEU A 148 -10.35 -23.39 -31.67
C LEU A 148 -11.40 -22.97 -32.69
N PRO A 149 -11.13 -22.06 -33.64
CA PRO A 149 -11.97 -21.97 -34.82
C PRO A 149 -11.58 -23.12 -35.74
N PHE A 150 -12.50 -24.08 -35.83
CA PHE A 150 -12.57 -25.03 -36.93
C PHE A 150 -12.57 -24.26 -38.27
N GLY A 151 -11.63 -24.59 -39.16
CA GLY A 151 -11.79 -24.48 -40.61
C GLY A 151 -11.43 -23.14 -41.30
N GLU A 152 -10.28 -23.12 -41.99
CA GLU A 152 -10.14 -22.45 -43.30
C GLU A 152 -11.19 -23.01 -44.30
N PRO A 153 -11.64 -22.30 -45.38
CA PRO A 153 -10.79 -21.70 -46.43
C PRO A 153 -11.40 -20.47 -47.17
N PRO A 154 -11.00 -20.08 -48.41
CA PRO A 154 -9.71 -19.56 -48.86
C PRO A 154 -9.81 -18.14 -49.50
N PHE A 155 -8.65 -17.53 -49.87
CA PHE A 155 -8.45 -16.27 -50.65
C PHE A 155 -8.76 -14.93 -49.93
N LYS A 156 -8.00 -13.82 -50.03
CA LYS A 156 -7.01 -13.32 -51.02
C LYS A 156 -6.10 -12.24 -50.38
N LYS A 157 -4.82 -12.19 -50.77
CA LYS A 157 -3.86 -11.10 -50.47
C LYS A 157 -4.31 -9.72 -51.03
N ARG A 158 -4.12 -8.68 -50.23
CA ARG A 158 -3.71 -7.28 -50.55
C ARG A 158 -3.25 -6.71 -49.19
N GLY A 159 -2.02 -6.32 -48.92
CA GLY A 159 -1.04 -5.53 -49.68
C GLY A 159 -0.79 -4.25 -48.85
N GLY A 160 0.44 -3.99 -48.39
CA GLY A 160 0.79 -2.70 -47.78
C GLY A 160 1.69 -2.78 -46.55
N VAL A 161 2.85 -2.15 -46.65
CA VAL A 161 3.91 -1.98 -45.65
C VAL A 161 3.46 -1.01 -44.56
N GLY A 162 3.73 -1.32 -43.28
CA GLY A 162 3.53 -0.38 -42.17
C GLY A 162 4.09 -0.93 -40.86
N ASN A 163 5.13 -0.27 -40.33
CA ASN A 163 5.73 -0.55 -39.03
C ASN A 163 4.71 -0.37 -37.89
N TRP A 164 4.81 -1.23 -36.87
CA TRP A 164 4.07 -1.09 -35.62
C TRP A 164 4.98 -0.41 -34.59
N GLU A 165 4.61 0.78 -34.15
CA GLU A 165 5.33 1.54 -33.13
C GLU A 165 4.51 1.52 -31.84
N GLN A 166 5.17 1.22 -30.70
CA GLN A 166 4.54 1.14 -29.39
C GLN A 166 4.73 2.45 -28.63
N ASP A 167 3.63 3.07 -28.20
CA ASP A 167 3.64 4.23 -27.31
C ASP A 167 4.05 3.85 -25.87
N PRO A 168 4.99 4.58 -25.23
CA PRO A 168 5.43 4.31 -23.87
C PRO A 168 4.92 5.39 -22.90
N ASP A 169 3.74 5.23 -22.27
CA ASP A 169 3.48 5.88 -20.98
C ASP A 169 2.19 5.43 -20.28
N HIS A 170 2.33 4.65 -19.20
CA HIS A 170 1.35 4.67 -18.11
C HIS A 170 2.01 4.36 -16.76
N LYS A 171 2.49 5.41 -16.08
CA LYS A 171 2.95 5.37 -14.69
C LYS A 171 1.76 5.17 -13.76
N ARG A 172 1.61 3.98 -13.18
CA ARG A 172 0.79 3.76 -11.97
C ARG A 172 1.70 3.67 -10.76
N SER A 173 1.61 4.69 -9.90
CA SER A 173 2.24 4.75 -8.58
C SER A 173 1.89 3.50 -7.77
N ARG A 174 2.90 2.69 -7.42
CA ARG A 174 2.78 1.59 -6.45
C ARG A 174 3.68 1.94 -5.26
N SER A 175 3.05 2.11 -4.09
CA SER A 175 3.74 2.18 -2.80
C SER A 175 4.49 0.87 -2.56
N LYS A 176 5.83 0.95 -2.54
CA LYS A 176 6.72 -0.17 -2.22
C LYS A 176 6.78 -0.34 -0.71
N ILE A 177 6.34 -1.49 -0.20
CA ILE A 177 6.69 -1.97 1.14
C ILE A 177 7.94 -2.83 0.97
N SER A 178 9.10 -2.34 1.44
CA SER A 178 10.38 -3.04 1.35
C SER A 178 10.74 -3.67 2.70
N LEU A 179 10.65 -5.00 2.80
CA LEU A 179 11.19 -5.75 3.94
C LEU A 179 12.68 -6.00 3.73
N THR A 180 13.54 -5.24 4.41
CA THR A 180 14.99 -5.49 4.43
C THR A 180 15.34 -6.32 5.65
N LYS A 181 16.01 -7.46 5.43
CA LYS A 181 16.42 -8.40 6.48
C LYS A 181 17.50 -7.78 7.37
N ALA A 182 17.26 -7.72 8.68
CA ALA A 182 18.28 -7.39 9.67
C ALA A 182 19.41 -8.43 9.64
N ARG A 183 20.66 -7.95 9.53
CA ARG A 183 21.87 -8.75 9.73
C ARG A 183 22.02 -9.10 11.23
N GLN A 184 22.66 -10.25 11.45
CA GLN A 184 22.99 -10.87 12.75
C GLN A 184 23.62 -9.90 13.75
#